data_AF-A0A7G8IYM8-F1
#
_entry.id   AF-A0A7G8IYM8-F1
#
_cell.length_a   1.000
_cell.length_b   1.000
_cell.length_c   1.000
_cell.angle_alpha   90.00
_cell.angle_beta   90.00
_cell.angle_gamma   90.00
#
_symmetry.space_group_name_H-M   'P 1'
#
loop_
_entity.id
_entity.type
_entity.pdbx_description
1 polymer ?
#
loop_
_entity_poly.entity_id
_entity_poly.type
_entity_poly.pdbx_seq_one_letter_code
_entity_poly.pdbx_strand_id
1 'polypeptide(L)' 'MDTLLVIGAYVALGGAYLVVVPLLLYAWMTRRWTVMGKYERLGIYSLVFLFFPGLIVFAPFLNLRFSGQGEV' A
#
# COMPACT_ATOMS: atom_id res chain seq x y z
N MET A 1 -12.20 -2.80 31.61
CA MET A 1 -11.33 -3.53 30.65
C MET A 1 -11.59 -3.10 29.21
N ASP A 2 -12.73 -2.44 28.97
CA ASP A 2 -13.24 -2.01 27.68
C ASP A 2 -12.35 -0.96 27.00
N THR A 3 -11.78 -0.02 27.77
CA THR A 3 -10.91 1.02 27.22
C THR A 3 -9.64 0.47 26.58
N LEU A 4 -9.01 -0.55 27.16
CA LEU A 4 -7.79 -1.15 26.60
C LEU A 4 -8.10 -1.91 25.30
N LEU A 5 -9.24 -2.60 25.23
CA LEU A 5 -9.69 -3.26 24.00
C LEU A 5 -9.99 -2.24 22.90
N VAL A 6 -10.65 -1.13 23.23
CA VAL A 6 -10.93 -0.05 22.29
C VAL A 6 -9.62 0.57 21.77
N ILE A 7 -8.67 0.89 22.65
CA ILE A 7 -7.35 1.40 22.25
C ILE A 7 -6.64 0.39 21.35
N GLY A 8 -6.62 -0.89 21.73
CA GLY A 8 -6.04 -1.96 20.92
C GLY A 8 -6.67 -2.04 19.52
N ALA A 9 -7.99 -1.92 19.43
CA ALA A 9 -8.71 -1.92 18.16
C ALA A 9 -8.33 -0.71 17.28
N TYR A 10 -8.26 0.49 17.85
CA TYR A 10 -7.83 1.68 17.09
C TYR A 10 -6.37 1.60 16.65
N VAL A 11 -5.48 1.07 17.49
CA VAL A 11 -4.07 0.85 17.11
C VAL A 11 -3.98 -0.19 15.99
N ALA A 12 -4.73 -1.29 16.07
CA ALA A 12 -4.76 -2.32 15.04
C ALA A 12 -5.32 -1.77 13.71
N LEU A 13 -6.42 -1.03 13.76
CA LEU A 13 -7.02 -0.39 12.58
C LEU A 13 -6.09 0.66 11.98
N GLY A 14 -5.50 1.52 12.82
CA GLY A 14 -4.55 2.54 12.40
C GLY A 14 -3.30 1.93 11.79
N GLY A 15 -2.74 0.88 12.40
CA GLY A 15 -1.60 0.14 11.87
C GLY A 15 -1.93 -0.58 10.56
N ALA A 16 -3.12 -1.17 10.44
CA ALA A 16 -3.56 -1.77 9.18
C ALA A 16 -3.69 -0.71 8.07
N TYR A 17 -4.29 0.44 8.38
CA TYR A 17 -4.52 1.54 7.46
C TYR A 17 -3.24 2.27 7.03
N LEU A 18 -2.34 2.55 7.97
CA LEU A 18 -1.13 3.33 7.70
C LEU A 18 0.06 2.48 7.26
N VAL A 19 0.11 1.20 7.60
CA VAL A 19 1.31 0.35 7.37
C VAL A 19 0.97 -0.88 6.54
N VAL A 20 0.10 -1.76 7.03
CA VAL A 20 -0.09 -3.09 6.42
C VAL A 20 -0.65 -2.98 5.00
N VAL A 21 -1.77 -2.26 4.82
CA VAL A 21 -2.41 -2.13 3.51
C VAL A 21 -1.54 -1.35 2.51
N PRO A 22 -0.92 -0.21 2.86
CA PRO A 22 0.00 0.50 1.98
C PRO A 22 1.15 -0.37 1.46
N LEU A 23 1.81 -1.15 2.33
CA LEU A 23 2.90 -2.04 1.93
C LEU A 23 2.43 -3.16 1.00
N LEU A 24 1.27 -3.75 1.28
CA LEU A 24 0.66 -4.74 0.39
C LEU A 24 0.28 -4.14 -0.96
N LEU A 25 -0.24 -2.92 -1.00
CA LEU A 25 -0.55 -2.20 -2.23
C LEU A 25 0.72 -1.94 -3.05
N TYR A 26 1.80 -1.47 -2.43
CA TYR A 26 3.09 -1.34 -3.11
C TYR A 26 3.52 -2.67 -3.74
N ALA A 27 3.50 -3.75 -2.96
CA ALA A 27 3.89 -5.08 -3.44
C ALA A 27 2.99 -5.60 -4.57
N TRP A 28 1.69 -5.30 -4.54
CA TRP A 28 0.75 -5.66 -5.59
C TRP A 28 1.03 -4.88 -6.88
N MET A 29 1.14 -3.55 -6.77
CA MET A 29 1.39 -2.66 -7.89
C MET A 29 2.70 -3.01 -8.58
N THR A 30 3.80 -3.25 -7.85
CA THR A 30 5.08 -3.63 -8.44
C THR A 30 5.00 -4.86 -9.34
N ARG A 31 4.17 -5.85 -8.98
CA ARG A 31 4.06 -7.10 -9.75
C ARG A 31 3.15 -6.99 -10.97
N ARG A 32 2.09 -6.18 -10.88
CA ARG A 32 0.98 -6.24 -11.85
C ARG A 32 0.74 -4.96 -12.64
N TRP A 33 1.43 -3.87 -12.36
CA TRP A 33 1.15 -2.55 -12.96
C TRP A 33 1.02 -2.56 -14.50
N THR A 34 1.87 -3.32 -15.18
CA THR A 34 1.93 -3.43 -16.65
C THR A 34 0.86 -4.34 -17.24
N VAL A 35 0.30 -5.26 -16.45
CA VAL A 35 -0.70 -6.25 -16.89
C VAL A 35 -2.12 -5.96 -16.36
N MET A 36 -2.28 -4.94 -15.51
CA MET A 36 -3.57 -4.56 -14.91
C MET A 36 -4.60 -4.13 -15.97
N GLY A 37 -5.74 -4.82 -15.98
CA GLY A 37 -6.92 -4.47 -16.79
C GLY A 37 -7.66 -3.22 -16.28
N LYS A 38 -8.67 -2.78 -17.03
CA LYS A 38 -9.37 -1.49 -16.78
C LYS A 38 -10.08 -1.41 -15.41
N TYR A 39 -10.76 -2.48 -14.99
CA TYR A 39 -11.47 -2.51 -13.71
C TYR A 39 -10.51 -2.65 -12.53
N GLU A 40 -9.46 -3.48 -12.68
CA GLU A 40 -8.42 -3.63 -11.67
C GLU A 40 -7.70 -2.30 -11.44
N ARG A 41 -7.35 -1.59 -12.51
CA ARG A 41 -6.71 -0.28 -12.44
C ARG A 41 -7.60 0.76 -11.74
N LEU A 42 -8.90 0.79 -12.03
CA LEU A 42 -9.85 1.66 -11.34
C LEU A 42 -9.90 1.37 -9.83
N GLY A 43 -9.98 0.09 -9.46
CA GLY A 43 -9.98 -0.32 -8.05
C GLY A 43 -8.69 0.06 -7.33
N ILE A 44 -7.53 -0.14 -7.96
CA ILE A 44 -6.23 0.22 -7.40
C ILE A 44 -6.10 1.73 -7.22
N TYR A 45 -6.58 2.56 -8.16
CA TYR A 45 -6.56 4.01 -7.98
C TYR A 45 -7.42 4.47 -6.80
N SER A 46 -8.60 3.88 -6.63
CA SER A 46 -9.45 4.16 -5.47
C SER A 46 -8.77 3.76 -4.15
N LEU A 47 -8.09 2.60 -4.12
CA LEU A 47 -7.34 2.15 -2.95
C LEU A 47 -6.14 3.05 -2.66
N VAL A 48 -5.39 3.46 -3.68
CA VAL A 48 -4.29 4.42 -3.51
C VAL A 48 -4.79 5.73 -2.93
N PHE A 49 -5.94 6.24 -3.37
CA PHE A 49 -6.52 7.45 -2.80
C PHE A 49 -6.97 7.25 -1.34
N LEU A 50 -7.65 6.14 -1.05
CA LEU A 50 -8.13 5.81 0.29
C LEU A 50 -6.97 5.67 1.30
N PHE A 51 -5.87 5.04 0.90
CA PHE A 51 -4.70 4.75 1.74
C PHE A 51 -3.52 5.69 1.47
N PHE A 52 -3.76 6.81 0.78
CA PHE A 52 -2.74 7.78 0.40
C PHE A 52 -1.85 8.25 1.58
N PRO A 53 -2.40 8.57 2.77
CA PRO A 53 -1.60 8.99 3.91
C PRO A 53 -0.57 7.94 4.36
N GLY A 54 -0.88 6.65 4.23
CA GLY A 54 0.06 5.58 4.53
C GLY A 54 1.12 5.42 3.42
N LEU A 55 0.70 5.50 2.15
CA LEU A 55 1.61 5.37 1.02
C LEU A 55 2.70 6.46 1.03
N ILE A 56 2.34 7.73 1.28
CA ILE A 56 3.30 8.84 1.27
C ILE A 56 4.38 8.71 2.36
N VAL A 57 4.07 8.07 3.50
CA VAL A 57 5.05 7.81 4.57
C VAL A 57 6.14 6.84 4.10
N PHE A 58 5.79 5.85 3.28
CA PHE A 58 6.74 4.85 2.78
C PHE A 58 7.41 5.23 1.46
N ALA A 59 6.85 6.19 0.72
CA ALA A 59 7.37 6.66 -0.56
C ALA A 59 8.88 6.98 -0.59
N PRO A 60 9.48 7.66 0.41
CA PRO A 60 10.92 7.97 0.36
C PRO A 60 11.83 6.75 0.62
N PHE A 61 11.29 5.65 1.16
CA PHE A 61 12.08 4.47 1.55
C PHE A 61 12.04 3.35 0.52
N LEU A 62 11.05 3.35 -0.38
CA LEU A 62 10.82 2.28 -1.34
C LEU A 62 11.38 2.65 -2.72
N ASN A 63 12.37 1.89 -3.21
CA ASN A 63 12.85 1.98 -4.58
C ASN A 63 12.26 0.86 -5.44
N LEU A 64 11.28 1.18 -6.28
CA LEU A 64 10.52 0.21 -7.11
C LEU A 64 10.88 0.31 -8.60
N ARG A 65 12.08 0.79 -8.93
CA ARG A 65 12.58 0.80 -10.31
C ARG A 65 12.74 -0.63 -10.82
N PHE A 66 12.41 -0.86 -12.08
CA PHE A 66 12.69 -2.14 -12.73
C PHE A 66 14.20 -2.43 -12.67
N SER A 67 14.58 -3.51 -11.99
CA SER A 67 15.96 -4.04 -12.02
C SER A 67 16.19 -4.74 -13.36
N GLY A 68 17.29 -4.44 -14.04
CA GLY A 68 17.69 -5.16 -15.27
C GLY A 68 17.53 -4.40 -16.60
N GLN A 69 17.23 -3.09 -16.59
CA GLN A 69 17.27 -2.24 -17.79
C GLN A 69 18.70 -1.77 -18.15
N GLY A 70 19.72 -2.65 -18.03
CA GLY A 70 21.12 -2.25 -18.29
C GLY A 70 22.20 -3.32 -18.14
N GLU A 71 21.87 -4.59 -17.89
CA GLU A 71 22.83 -5.70 -17.99
C GLU A 71 22.76 -6.25 -19.42
N VAL A 72 23.65 -5.75 -20.28
CA VAL A 72 23.98 -6.30 -21.60
C VAL A 72 25.23 -7.16 -21.52
#